data_AF-A0AAX3LS69-F1
#
_entry.id   AF-A0AAX3LS69-F1
#
_cell.length_a   1.000
_cell.length_b   1.000
_cell.length_c   1.000
_cell.angle_alpha   90.00
_cell.angle_beta   90.00
_cell.angle_gamma   90.00
#
_symmetry.space_group_name_H-M   'P 1'
#
loop_
_entity.id
_entity.type
_entity.pdbx_description
1 polymer ?
#
loop_
_entity_poly.entity_id
_entity_poly.type
_entity_poly.pdbx_seq_one_letter_code
_entity_poly.pdbx_strand_id
1 'polypeptide(L)' 'MTIAERYNATANKLLPHLAADLEVDPAITDANHIDEIVFRRSEFLGGMAVAILAMIDQQN' A
#
# COMPACT_ATOMS: atom_id res chain seq x y z
N MET A 1 15.32 7.22 -2.30
CA MET A 1 13.96 6.90 -1.82
C MET A 1 13.83 5.39 -1.75
N THR A 2 13.55 4.82 -0.59
CA THR A 2 13.38 3.38 -0.37
C THR A 2 12.04 2.90 -0.95
N ILE A 3 11.86 1.57 -1.02
CA ILE A 3 10.59 0.98 -1.48
C ILE A 3 9.45 1.35 -0.52
N ALA A 4 9.71 1.35 0.79
CA ALA A 4 8.76 1.78 1.81
C ALA A 4 8.36 3.26 1.67
N GLU A 5 9.34 4.15 1.45
CA GLU A 5 9.05 5.58 1.21
C GLU A 5 8.20 5.78 -0.05
N ARG A 6 8.48 5.03 -1.13
CA ARG A 6 7.66 5.05 -2.35
C ARG A 6 6.24 4.55 -2.11
N TYR A 7 6.11 3.49 -1.33
CA TYR A 7 4.81 2.93 -0.95
C TYR A 7 4.00 3.94 -0.14
N ASN A 8 4.57 4.50 0.94
CA ASN A 8 3.90 5.49 1.79
C ASN A 8 3.48 6.73 1.00
N ALA A 9 4.35 7.25 0.14
CA ALA A 9 4.02 8.39 -0.71
C ALA A 9 2.86 8.08 -1.67
N THR A 10 2.81 6.85 -2.20
CA THR A 10 1.76 6.41 -3.13
C THR A 10 0.45 6.16 -2.40
N ALA A 11 0.48 5.51 -1.24
CA ALA A 11 -0.68 5.29 -0.38
C ALA A 11 -1.30 6.63 0.04
N ASN A 12 -0.48 7.60 0.44
CA ASN A 12 -0.94 8.94 0.78
C ASN A 12 -1.58 9.68 -0.41
N LYS A 13 -1.08 9.45 -1.63
CA LYS A 13 -1.62 10.06 -2.84
C LYS A 13 -2.95 9.43 -3.29
N LEU A 14 -3.05 8.09 -3.26
CA LEU A 14 -4.20 7.36 -3.81
C LEU A 14 -5.33 7.17 -2.78
N LEU A 15 -4.97 6.99 -1.51
CA LEU A 15 -5.90 6.74 -0.42
C LEU A 15 -5.56 7.61 0.80
N PRO A 16 -5.62 8.96 0.70
CA PRO A 16 -5.23 9.86 1.79
C PRO A 16 -5.99 9.61 3.10
N HIS A 17 -7.20 9.07 3.02
CA HIS A 17 -8.04 8.73 4.17
C HIS A 17 -7.66 7.40 4.85
N LEU A 18 -6.85 6.55 4.20
CA LEU A 18 -6.29 5.30 4.76
C LEU A 18 -4.77 5.37 4.90
N ALA A 19 -4.15 6.49 4.55
CA ALA A 19 -2.69 6.62 4.47
C ALA A 19 -2.01 6.32 5.81
N ALA A 20 -2.60 6.77 6.92
CA ALA A 20 -2.09 6.52 8.27
C ALA A 20 -2.19 5.03 8.67
N ASP A 21 -3.26 4.35 8.26
CA ASP A 21 -3.44 2.92 8.55
C ASP A 21 -2.50 2.03 7.71
N LEU A 22 -2.19 2.49 6.49
CA LEU A 22 -1.32 1.80 5.54
C LEU A 22 0.17 2.13 5.74
N GLU A 23 0.54 3.18 6.47
CA GLU A 23 1.94 3.64 6.60
C GLU A 23 2.88 2.56 7.16
N VAL A 24 3.92 2.20 6.40
CA VAL A 24 4.95 1.23 6.82
C VAL A 24 6.26 1.92 7.19
N ASP A 25 7.09 1.26 7.99
CA ASP A 25 8.39 1.82 8.41
C ASP A 25 9.30 2.10 7.18
N PRO A 26 9.79 3.35 6.99
CA PRO A 26 10.69 3.73 5.90
C PRO A 26 11.98 2.91 5.80
N ALA A 27 12.43 2.30 6.91
CA ALA A 27 13.60 1.45 6.98
C ALA A 27 13.38 0.07 6.34
N ILE A 28 12.14 -0.30 6.01
CA ILE A 28 11.85 -1.57 5.33
C ILE A 28 12.30 -1.47 3.86
N THR A 29 13.25 -2.34 3.51
CA THR A 29 13.82 -2.40 2.17
C THR A 29 13.28 -3.56 1.32
N ASP A 30 12.40 -4.38 1.88
CA ASP A 30 11.84 -5.58 1.24
C ASP A 30 10.34 -5.43 0.97
N ALA A 31 9.93 -5.71 -0.27
CA ALA A 31 8.55 -5.61 -0.70
C ALA A 31 7.67 -6.70 -0.06
N ASN A 32 8.20 -7.90 0.17
CA ASN A 32 7.42 -8.98 0.79
C ASN A 32 7.06 -8.61 2.24
N HIS A 33 7.98 -7.96 2.95
CA HIS A 33 7.74 -7.53 4.31
C HIS A 33 6.68 -6.41 4.40
N ILE A 34 6.65 -5.49 3.42
CA ILE A 34 5.60 -4.47 3.29
C ILE A 34 4.25 -5.15 3.04
N ASP A 35 4.19 -6.10 2.10
CA ASP A 35 2.97 -6.83 1.76
C ASP A 35 2.41 -7.57 2.99
N GLU A 36 3.25 -8.27 3.74
CA GLU A 36 2.83 -9.00 4.95
C GLU A 36 2.29 -8.07 6.06
N ILE A 37 2.87 -6.88 6.22
CA ILE A 37 2.38 -5.87 7.18
C ILE A 37 1.02 -5.34 6.75
N VAL A 38 0.89 -4.94 5.49
CA VAL A 38 -0.35 -4.37 4.95
C VAL A 38 -1.46 -5.42 4.95
N PHE A 39 -1.13 -6.66 4.60
CA PHE A 39 -2.04 -7.80 4.65
C PHE A 39 -2.55 -8.08 6.07
N ARG A 40 -1.68 -8.01 7.09
CA ARG A 40 -2.10 -8.18 8.50
C ARG A 40 -2.93 -7.02 9.04
N ARG A 41 -2.70 -5.79 8.56
CA ARG A 41 -3.43 -4.58 9.02
C ARG A 41 -4.79 -4.41 8.35
N SER A 42 -4.87 -4.77 7.07
CA SER A 42 -6.15 -4.95 6.40
C SER A 42 -6.68 -6.34 6.73
N GLU A 43 -7.29 -6.53 7.91
CA GLU A 43 -8.09 -7.73 8.16
C GLU A 43 -9.19 -7.82 7.09
N PHE A 44 -8.87 -8.57 6.02
CA PHE A 44 -9.69 -8.99 4.89
C PHE A 44 -10.25 -7.85 4.00
N LEU A 45 -9.93 -7.94 2.69
CA LEU A 45 -10.61 -7.35 1.52
C LEU A 45 -10.31 -5.91 1.08
N GLY A 46 -9.83 -4.99 1.92
CA GLY A 46 -9.65 -3.58 1.50
C GLY A 46 -8.48 -3.35 0.53
N GLY A 47 -7.25 -3.69 0.94
CA GLY A 47 -6.02 -3.35 0.22
C GLY A 47 -5.88 -4.01 -1.16
N MET A 48 -6.25 -5.29 -1.28
CA MET A 48 -6.24 -5.97 -2.58
C MET A 48 -7.33 -5.45 -3.52
N ALA A 49 -8.51 -5.08 -3.00
CA ALA A 49 -9.57 -4.55 -3.84
C ALA A 49 -9.16 -3.21 -4.49
N VAL A 50 -8.47 -2.34 -3.75
CA VAL A 50 -7.95 -1.09 -4.31
C VAL A 50 -6.85 -1.34 -5.35
N ALA A 51 -5.92 -2.26 -5.07
CA ALA A 51 -4.87 -2.59 -6.03
C ALA A 51 -5.44 -3.16 -7.35
N ILE A 52 -6.45 -4.04 -7.26
CA ILE A 52 -7.14 -4.62 -8.42
C ILE A 52 -7.91 -3.52 -9.18
N LEU A 53 -8.66 -2.65 -8.49
CA LEU A 53 -9.38 -1.54 -9.13
C LEU A 53 -8.42 -0.58 -9.85
N ALA A 54 -7.26 -0.27 -9.25
CA ALA A 54 -6.25 0.58 -9.85
C ALA A 54 -5.57 -0.06 -11.08
N MET A 55 -5.37 -1.39 -11.07
CA MET A 55 -4.83 -2.12 -12.23
C MET A 55 -5.84 -2.18 -13.39
N ILE A 56 -7.14 -2.28 -13.09
CA ILE A 56 -8.20 -2.24 -14.10
C ILE A 56 -8.33 -0.85 -14.70
N ASP A 57 -8.23 0.21 -13.89
CA ASP A 57 -8.25 1.61 -14.35
C ASP A 57 -7.07 1.94 -15.29
N GLN A 58 -5.88 1.38 -15.05
CA GLN A 58 -4.71 1.55 -15.93
C GLN A 58 -4.81 0.85 -17.28
N GLN A 59 -5.77 -0.06 -17.48
CA GLN A 59 -5.93 -0.82 -18.73
C GLN A 59 -6.98 -0.23 -19.68
N ASN A 60 -7.64 0.88 -19.33
CA ASN A 60 -8.54 1.64 -20.22
C ASN A 60 -7.92 2.96 -20.68
#